data_AF-A0A2V7Z8R8-F1
#
_entry.id   AF-A0A2V7Z8R8-F1
#
_cell.length_a   1.000
_cell.length_b   1.000
_cell.length_c   1.000
_cell.angle_alpha   90.00
_cell.angle_beta   90.00
_cell.angle_gamma   90.00
#
_symmetry.space_group_name_H-M   'P 1'
#
loop_
_entity.id
_entity.type
_entity.pdbx_description
1 polymer ?
#
loop_
_entity_poly.entity_id
_entity_poly.type
_entity_poly.pdbx_seq_one_letter_code
_entity_poly.pdbx_strand_id
1 'polypeptide(L)' 'MAAILPTDHFLIMAVYALLVSGFFALLWRDSPRDRLRLFGILLGALLLGGLAVAWLMYPFPK' A
#
# COMPACT_ATOMS: atom_id res chain seq x y z
N MET A 1 21.42 12.03 -13.26
CA MET A 1 19.99 12.29 -12.97
C MET A 1 19.60 11.37 -11.83
N ALA A 2 19.27 11.88 -10.65
CA ALA A 2 18.75 11.05 -9.56
C ALA A 2 17.43 10.42 -10.04
N ALA A 3 17.29 9.10 -9.92
CA ALA A 3 16.06 8.42 -10.30
C ALA A 3 14.92 8.91 -9.40
N ILE A 4 13.97 9.65 -9.97
CA ILE A 4 12.76 10.13 -9.28
C ILE A 4 11.84 8.95 -8.94
N LEU A 5 12.01 7.81 -9.63
CA LEU A 5 11.23 6.60 -9.44
C LEU A 5 12.07 5.51 -8.76
N PRO A 6 11.57 4.90 -7.67
CA PRO A 6 12.21 3.77 -7.03
C PRO A 6 12.37 2.60 -8.00
N THR A 7 13.52 1.94 -8.00
CA THR A 7 13.76 0.70 -8.76
C THR A 7 13.47 -0.56 -7.93
N ASP A 8 13.34 -0.40 -6.61
CA ASP A 8 13.01 -1.48 -5.69
C ASP A 8 11.52 -1.83 -5.76
N HIS A 9 11.20 -3.10 -6.04
CA HIS A 9 9.82 -3.56 -6.24
C HIS A 9 8.96 -3.35 -5.00
N PHE A 10 9.51 -3.60 -3.81
CA PHE A 10 8.79 -3.39 -2.57
C PHE A 10 8.47 -1.90 -2.37
N LEU A 11 9.42 -1.02 -2.67
CA LEU A 11 9.22 0.43 -2.54
C LEU A 11 8.19 0.95 -3.54
N ILE A 12 8.16 0.42 -4.78
CA ILE A 12 7.10 0.71 -5.75
C ILE A 12 5.72 0.30 -5.20
N MET A 13 5.61 -0.90 -4.62
CA MET A 13 4.36 -1.38 -4.02
C MET A 13 3.94 -0.56 -2.80
N ALA A 14 4.89 -0.12 -1.97
CA ALA A 14 4.60 0.74 -0.83
C ALA A 14 4.11 2.12 -1.25
N VAL A 15 4.74 2.73 -2.26
CA VAL A 15 4.28 4.00 -2.85
C VAL A 15 2.90 3.83 -3.48
N TYR A 16 2.66 2.74 -4.21
CA TYR A 16 1.34 2.42 -4.74
C TYR A 16 0.28 2.31 -3.63
N ALA A 17 0.57 1.56 -2.57
CA ALA A 17 -0.34 1.41 -1.43
C ALA A 17 -0.63 2.75 -0.74
N LEU A 18 0.38 3.61 -0.59
CA LEU A 18 0.23 4.96 -0.05
C LEU A 18 -0.72 5.82 -0.89
N LEU A 19 -0.52 5.85 -2.21
CA LEU A 19 -1.32 6.66 -3.11
C LEU A 19 -2.77 6.15 -3.19
N VAL A 20 -2.97 4.84 -3.30
CA VAL A 20 -4.29 4.22 -3.41
C VAL A 20 -5.10 4.36 -2.12
N SER A 21 -4.48 4.07 -0.97
CA SER A 21 -5.15 4.24 0.33
C SER A 21 -5.50 5.70 0.58
N GLY A 22 -4.60 6.64 0.24
CA GLY A 22 -4.85 8.07 0.32
C GLY A 22 -6.01 8.51 -0.57
N PHE A 23 -6.00 8.09 -1.83
CA PHE A 23 -7.07 8.37 -2.79
C PHE A 23 -8.43 7.90 -2.27
N PHE A 24 -8.55 6.64 -1.85
CA PHE A 24 -9.82 6.11 -1.36
C PHE A 24 -10.27 6.73 -0.03
N ALA A 25 -9.32 7.02 0.88
CA ALA A 25 -9.64 7.73 2.11
C ALA A 25 -10.24 9.11 1.80
N LEU A 26 -9.60 9.86 0.90
CA LEU A 26 -10.06 11.17 0.48
C LEU A 26 -11.40 11.11 -0.28
N LEU A 27 -11.59 10.09 -1.13
CA LEU A 27 -12.78 9.91 -1.95
C LEU A 27 -14.02 9.51 -1.13
N TRP A 28 -13.86 8.62 -0.14
CA TRP A 28 -15.01 7.98 0.51
C TRP A 28 -15.43 8.63 1.84
N ARG A 29 -14.54 9.38 2.49
CA ARG A 29 -14.79 9.94 3.83
C ARG A 29 -14.64 11.45 3.82
N ASP A 30 -15.62 12.14 4.39
CA ASP A 30 -15.60 13.60 4.54
C ASP A 30 -14.97 14.03 5.87
N SER A 31 -15.16 13.23 6.93
CA SER A 31 -14.60 13.55 8.24
C SER A 31 -13.09 13.24 8.27
N PRO A 32 -12.26 14.13 8.87
CA PRO A 32 -10.81 13.91 8.93
C PRO A 32 -10.46 12.66 9.75
N ARG A 33 -11.26 12.34 10.77
CA ARG A 33 -11.05 11.18 11.64
C ARG A 33 -11.34 9.87 10.90
N ASP A 34 -12.43 9.83 10.13
CA ASP A 34 -12.78 8.65 9.34
C ASP A 34 -11.86 8.47 8.13
N ARG A 35 -11.37 9.58 7.54
CA ARG A 35 -10.30 9.56 6.53
C ARG A 35 -9.05 8.85 7.04
N LEU A 36 -8.51 9.27 8.18
CA LEU A 36 -7.31 8.67 8.75
C LEU A 36 -7.51 7.20 9.11
N ARG A 37 -8.70 6.85 9.62
CA ARG A 37 -9.05 5.46 9.92
C ARG A 37 -9.09 4.61 8.65
N LEU A 38 -9.79 5.06 7.61
CA LEU A 38 -9.89 4.32 6.34
C LEU A 38 -8.52 4.22 5.65
N PHE A 39 -7.76 5.31 5.63
CA PHE A 39 -6.40 5.34 5.13
C PHE A 39 -5.52 4.28 5.80
N GLY A 40 -5.49 4.27 7.15
CA GLY A 40 -4.70 3.31 7.92
C GLY A 40 -5.11 1.86 7.69
N ILE A 41 -6.43 1.60 7.62
CA ILE A 41 -6.96 0.25 7.31
C ILE A 41 -6.51 -0.20 5.91
N LEU A 42 -6.68 0.64 4.89
CA LEU A 42 -6.34 0.29 3.51
C LEU A 42 -4.82 0.15 3.32
N LEU A 43 -4.03 1.07 3.86
CA LEU A 43 -2.57 1.03 3.79
C LEU A 43 -2.04 -0.23 4.47
N GLY A 44 -2.52 -0.51 5.69
CA GLY A 44 -2.15 -1.72 6.43
C GLY A 44 -2.55 -2.99 5.70
N ALA A 45 -3.77 -3.05 5.17
CA ALA A 45 -4.25 -4.20 4.40
C ALA A 45 -3.41 -4.44 3.14
N LEU A 46 -3.03 -3.39 2.40
CA LEU A 46 -2.21 -3.51 1.19
C LEU A 46 -0.78 -3.94 1.49
N LEU A 47 -0.12 -3.31 2.49
CA LEU A 47 1.25 -3.64 2.85
C LEU A 47 1.37 -5.03 3.50
N LEU A 48 0.56 -5.30 4.53
CA LEU A 48 0.60 -6.57 5.24
C LEU A 48 0.02 -7.70 4.39
N GLY A 49 -1.05 -7.44 3.64
CA GLY A 49 -1.62 -8.41 2.71
C GLY A 49 -0.65 -8.77 1.59
N GLY A 50 0.00 -7.78 0.99
CA GLY A 50 1.04 -8.01 -0.02
C GLY A 50 2.22 -8.81 0.52
N LEU A 51 2.71 -8.49 1.72
CA LEU A 51 3.79 -9.24 2.35
C LEU A 51 3.37 -10.65 2.74
N ALA A 52 2.15 -10.84 3.24
CA ALA A 52 1.60 -12.15 3.57
C ALA A 52 1.47 -13.03 2.30
N VAL A 53 1.02 -12.45 1.19
CA VAL A 53 0.97 -13.16 -0.10
C VAL A 53 2.39 -13.49 -0.58
N ALA A 54 3.34 -12.56 -0.52
CA ALA A 54 4.73 -12.82 -0.90
C ALA A 54 5.35 -13.94 -0.05
N TRP A 55 5.10 -13.93 1.26
CA TRP A 55 5.53 -15.00 2.17
C TRP A 55 4.86 -16.34 1.85
N LEU A 56 3.56 -16.33 1.57
CA LEU A 56 2.83 -17.52 1.15
C LEU A 56 3.34 -18.06 -0.18
N MET A 57 3.82 -17.21 -1.08
CA MET A 57 4.42 -17.59 -2.36
C MET A 57 5.85 -18.13 -2.23
N TYR A 58 6.57 -17.83 -1.14
CA TYR A 58 7.92 -18.31 -0.87
C TYR A 58 8.08 -19.85 -0.94
N PRO A 59 7.19 -20.69 -0.36
CA PRO A 59 7.28 -22.14 -0.46
C PRO A 59 6.90 -22.71 -1.83
N PHE A 60 6.37 -21.91 -2.76
CA PHE A 60 6.06 -22.38 -4.11
C PHE A 60 7.31 -22.20 -4.98
N PRO A 61 8.06 -23.28 -5.28
CA PRO A 61 9.13 -23.20 -6.25
C PRO A 61 8.52 -22.84 -7.61
N LYS A 62 9.21 -21.96 -8.34
CA LYS A 62 9.01 -21.78 -9.78
C LYS A 62 9.21 -23.09 -10.53
#